data_AF-X0S392-F1
#
_entry.id   AF-X0S392-F1
#
_cell.length_a   1.000
_cell.length_b   1.000
_cell.length_c   1.000
_cell.angle_alpha   90.00
_cell.angle_beta   90.00
_cell.angle_gamma   90.00
#
_symmetry.space_group_name_H-M   'P 1'
#
loop_
_entity.id
_entity.type
_entity.pdbx_description
1 polymer ?
#
loop_
_entity_poly.entity_id
_entity_poly.type
_entity_poly.pdbx_seq_one_letter_code
_entity_poly.pdbx_strand_id
1 'polypeptide(L)'
;RSMFPNVVLGLSDHTDGHATVLGAVTLGARVIEKHFTDDNNRVGPDHKYAMNPSTWEEMVKRTRELERALGSGDKSICDNEKETAVVQRRCLRAAVDIQVGEIFTRKMIDVLRPATPGAIMPHEIDSVIGTKAITKLPAGKELRWTDLTS
;
A
#
# COMPACT_ATOMS: atom_id res chain seq x y z
N ARG A 1 -1.83 -19.50 -18.19
CA ARG A 1 -2.93 -19.82 -17.24
C ARG A 1 -4.30 -19.74 -17.92
N SER A 2 -4.59 -18.72 -18.75
CA SER A 2 -5.85 -18.64 -19.52
C SER A 2 -6.13 -19.88 -20.38
N MET A 3 -5.14 -20.34 -21.14
CA MET A 3 -5.28 -21.52 -22.03
C MET A 3 -5.30 -22.86 -21.27
N PHE A 4 -4.68 -22.91 -20.10
CA PHE A 4 -4.55 -24.13 -19.28
C PHE A 4 -4.77 -23.78 -17.80
N PRO A 5 -6.02 -23.55 -17.37
CA PRO A 5 -6.33 -23.01 -16.05
C PRO A 5 -6.01 -23.98 -14.91
N ASN A 6 -6.06 -25.29 -15.18
CA ASN A 6 -5.88 -26.34 -14.17
C ASN A 6 -4.46 -26.93 -14.16
N VAL A 7 -3.55 -26.42 -14.99
CA VAL A 7 -2.18 -26.91 -15.10
C VAL A 7 -1.25 -26.01 -14.29
N VAL A 8 -0.39 -26.62 -13.49
CA VAL A 8 0.71 -25.92 -12.81
C VAL A 8 1.74 -25.50 -13.85
N LEU A 9 1.98 -24.20 -13.97
CA LEU A 9 2.96 -23.64 -14.91
C LEU A 9 4.26 -23.28 -14.19
N GLY A 10 5.36 -23.32 -14.92
CA GLY A 10 6.70 -23.03 -14.41
C GLY A 10 7.57 -22.32 -15.44
N LEU A 11 8.82 -22.07 -15.06
CA LEU A 11 9.87 -21.54 -15.93
C LEU A 11 11.11 -22.44 -15.82
N SER A 12 11.61 -22.90 -16.97
CA SER A 12 13.00 -23.37 -17.10
C SER A 12 13.83 -22.21 -17.67
N ASP A 13 14.82 -21.77 -16.90
CA ASP A 13 15.56 -20.53 -17.13
C ASP A 13 17.06 -20.77 -17.41
N HIS A 14 17.57 -20.06 -18.41
CA HIS A 14 18.94 -20.16 -18.88
C HIS A 14 19.67 -18.80 -18.85
N THR A 15 19.14 -17.83 -18.11
CA THR A 15 19.72 -16.48 -18.00
C THR A 15 20.59 -16.35 -16.76
N ASP A 16 21.47 -15.36 -16.72
CA ASP A 16 22.26 -15.10 -15.52
C ASP A 16 21.43 -14.40 -14.43
N GLY A 17 21.73 -14.70 -13.16
CA GLY A 17 21.09 -14.07 -12.01
C GLY A 17 19.70 -14.59 -11.68
N HIS A 18 18.84 -13.73 -11.11
CA HIS A 18 17.56 -14.13 -10.51
C HIS A 18 16.35 -13.37 -11.07
N ALA A 19 16.55 -12.35 -11.90
CA ALA A 19 15.48 -11.44 -12.31
C ALA A 19 14.36 -12.16 -13.05
N THR A 20 14.69 -13.08 -13.96
CA THR A 20 13.71 -13.88 -14.72
C THR A 20 12.94 -14.83 -13.83
N VAL A 21 13.61 -15.51 -12.90
CA VAL A 21 13.00 -16.39 -11.90
C VAL A 21 12.02 -15.61 -11.03
N LEU A 22 12.44 -14.49 -10.46
CA LEU A 22 11.58 -13.65 -9.62
C LEU A 22 10.39 -13.12 -10.42
N GLY A 23 10.61 -12.64 -11.65
CA GLY A 23 9.54 -12.21 -12.55
C GLY A 23 8.55 -13.33 -12.89
N ALA A 24 9.02 -14.57 -13.13
CA ALA A 24 8.12 -15.68 -13.38
C ALA A 24 7.24 -16.00 -12.17
N VAL A 25 7.79 -15.91 -10.96
CA VAL A 25 7.04 -16.13 -9.72
C VAL A 25 5.93 -15.09 -9.55
N THR A 26 6.19 -13.80 -9.84
CA THR A 26 5.14 -12.76 -9.81
C THR A 26 4.02 -13.03 -10.81
N LEU A 27 4.36 -13.58 -11.99
CA LEU A 27 3.41 -13.98 -13.02
C LEU A 27 2.66 -15.30 -12.72
N GLY A 28 2.98 -15.94 -11.59
CA GLY A 28 2.28 -17.12 -11.11
C GLY A 28 2.93 -18.46 -11.45
N ALA A 29 4.21 -18.47 -11.86
CA ALA A 29 4.98 -19.71 -11.95
C ALA A 29 5.04 -20.39 -10.56
N ARG A 30 5.04 -21.73 -10.56
CA ARG A 30 5.08 -22.56 -9.35
C ARG A 30 6.17 -23.63 -9.39
N VAL A 31 6.85 -23.75 -10.52
CA VAL A 31 8.03 -24.60 -10.71
C VAL A 31 9.09 -23.74 -11.38
N ILE A 32 10.30 -23.76 -10.83
CA ILE A 32 11.46 -23.06 -11.39
C ILE A 32 12.56 -24.09 -11.59
N GLU A 33 13.18 -24.07 -12.75
CA GLU A 33 14.32 -24.90 -13.10
C GLU A 33 15.48 -24.02 -13.57
N LYS A 34 16.67 -24.32 -13.06
CA LYS A 34 17.94 -23.69 -13.38
C LYS A 34 19.01 -24.76 -13.45
N HIS A 35 20.02 -24.55 -14.29
CA HIS A 35 21.25 -25.33 -14.25
C HIS A 35 21.93 -25.17 -12.90
N PHE A 36 22.50 -26.25 -12.38
CA PHE A 36 23.21 -26.28 -11.10
C PHE A 36 24.58 -26.95 -11.27
N THR A 37 25.57 -26.42 -10.56
CA THR A 37 26.91 -26.95 -10.42
C THR A 37 27.36 -26.83 -8.97
N ASP A 38 28.24 -27.70 -8.50
CA ASP A 38 28.90 -27.53 -7.21
C ASP A 38 30.03 -26.47 -7.29
N ASP A 39 30.66 -26.32 -8.47
CA ASP A 39 31.69 -25.31 -8.75
C ASP A 39 31.59 -24.81 -10.22
N ASN A 40 31.57 -23.50 -10.42
CA ASN A 40 31.51 -22.87 -11.75
C ASN A 40 32.82 -22.99 -12.54
N ASN A 41 33.93 -23.33 -11.89
CA ASN A 41 35.24 -23.49 -12.54
C ASN A 41 35.45 -24.86 -13.20
N ARG A 42 34.49 -25.79 -13.06
CA ARG A 42 34.56 -27.12 -13.69
C ARG A 42 34.59 -27.03 -15.21
N VAL A 43 35.24 -28.02 -15.83
CA VAL A 43 35.29 -28.17 -17.28
C VAL A 43 33.96 -28.72 -17.79
N GLY A 44 33.30 -27.96 -18.65
CA GLY A 44 32.06 -28.34 -19.31
C GLY A 44 31.31 -27.11 -19.80
N PRO A 45 30.39 -27.26 -20.75
CA PRO A 45 29.70 -26.14 -21.38
C PRO A 45 28.78 -25.38 -20.39
N ASP A 46 28.15 -26.10 -19.46
CA ASP A 46 27.09 -25.51 -18.62
C ASP A 46 27.60 -24.98 -17.26
N HIS A 47 28.77 -25.41 -16.80
CA HIS A 47 29.26 -25.06 -15.46
C HIS A 47 29.45 -23.56 -15.25
N LYS A 48 29.89 -22.82 -16.27
CA LYS A 48 30.16 -21.38 -16.14
C LYS A 48 28.90 -20.53 -15.92
N TYR A 49 27.75 -20.99 -16.39
CA TYR A 49 26.48 -20.26 -16.34
C TYR A 49 25.47 -20.90 -15.37
N ALA A 50 25.76 -22.10 -14.85
CA ALA A 50 24.97 -22.77 -13.83
C ALA A 50 25.00 -22.01 -12.48
N MET A 51 23.97 -22.21 -11.66
CA MET A 51 23.98 -21.78 -10.27
C MET A 51 24.90 -22.69 -9.45
N ASN A 52 25.64 -22.08 -8.53
CA ASN A 52 26.36 -22.80 -7.47
C ASN A 52 25.56 -22.82 -6.16
N PRO A 53 25.99 -23.54 -5.11
CA PRO A 53 25.25 -23.61 -3.85
C PRO A 53 24.86 -22.24 -3.28
N SER A 54 25.77 -21.25 -3.33
CA SER A 54 25.53 -19.91 -2.79
C SER A 54 24.49 -19.13 -3.61
N THR A 55 24.63 -19.13 -4.93
CA THR A 55 23.69 -18.41 -5.82
C THR A 55 22.33 -19.09 -5.91
N TRP A 56 22.28 -20.41 -5.74
CA TRP A 56 21.03 -21.15 -5.62
C TRP A 56 20.29 -20.82 -4.32
N GLU A 57 21.01 -20.83 -3.18
CA GLU A 57 20.46 -20.43 -1.89
C GLU A 57 19.90 -19.00 -1.94
N GLU A 58 20.65 -18.07 -2.52
CA GLU A 58 20.21 -16.69 -2.68
C GLU A 58 18.96 -16.59 -3.56
N MET A 59 18.88 -17.32 -4.69
CA MET A 59 17.68 -17.38 -5.52
C MET A 59 16.45 -17.83 -4.71
N VAL A 60 16.59 -18.89 -3.92
CA VAL A 60 15.50 -19.41 -3.09
C VAL A 60 15.08 -18.39 -2.03
N LYS A 61 16.05 -17.78 -1.34
CA LYS A 61 15.81 -16.75 -0.33
C LYS A 61 15.05 -15.57 -0.92
N ARG A 62 15.52 -15.03 -2.05
CA ARG A 62 14.87 -13.90 -2.74
C ARG A 62 13.47 -14.25 -3.24
N THR A 63 13.26 -15.49 -3.68
CA THR A 63 11.94 -15.97 -4.06
C THR A 63 10.98 -15.97 -2.86
N ARG A 64 11.40 -16.44 -1.69
CA ARG A 64 10.57 -16.42 -0.47
C ARG A 64 10.33 -15.01 0.07
N GLU A 65 11.31 -14.12 -0.05
CA GLU A 65 11.13 -12.69 0.25
C GLU A 65 10.10 -12.05 -0.67
N LEU A 66 10.18 -12.31 -1.98
CA LEU A 66 9.23 -11.82 -2.97
C LEU A 66 7.81 -12.32 -2.71
N GLU A 67 7.62 -13.62 -2.43
CA GLU A 67 6.30 -14.17 -2.12
C GLU A 67 5.64 -13.49 -0.91
N ARG A 68 6.43 -13.19 0.14
CA ARG A 68 5.94 -12.41 1.28
C ARG A 68 5.60 -10.97 0.90
N ALA A 69 6.42 -10.35 0.04
CA ALA A 69 6.24 -8.97 -0.39
C ALA A 69 5.05 -8.78 -1.35
N LEU A 70 4.71 -9.78 -2.16
CA LEU A 70 3.54 -9.75 -3.05
C LEU A 70 2.23 -9.60 -2.25
N GLY A 71 2.19 -10.11 -1.02
CA GLY A 71 1.06 -9.92 -0.11
C GLY A 71 -0.27 -10.39 -0.68
N SER A 72 -1.34 -9.67 -0.34
CA SER A 72 -2.68 -9.87 -0.91
C SER A 72 -3.03 -8.73 -1.86
N GLY A 73 -3.82 -9.02 -2.89
CA GLY A 73 -4.46 -8.00 -3.72
C GLY A 73 -5.61 -7.28 -3.01
N ASP A 74 -6.07 -7.79 -1.87
CA ASP A 74 -7.15 -7.19 -1.09
C ASP A 74 -6.64 -6.00 -0.29
N LYS A 75 -7.11 -4.80 -0.64
CA LYS A 75 -6.73 -3.57 0.05
C LYS A 75 -7.51 -3.42 1.35
N SER A 76 -6.81 -3.46 2.47
CA SER A 76 -7.37 -3.20 3.80
C SER A 76 -6.41 -2.33 4.62
N ILE A 77 -6.90 -1.77 5.72
CA ILE A 77 -6.04 -1.10 6.72
C ILE A 77 -5.49 -2.20 7.62
N CYS A 78 -4.17 -2.38 7.61
CA CYS A 78 -3.52 -3.34 8.49
C CYS A 78 -3.59 -2.89 9.95
N ASP A 79 -3.47 -3.83 10.90
CA ASP A 79 -3.54 -3.49 12.34
C ASP A 79 -2.51 -2.45 12.77
N ASN A 80 -1.30 -2.52 12.23
CA ASN A 80 -0.22 -1.55 12.44
C ASN A 80 -0.46 -0.20 11.75
N GLU A 81 -1.44 -0.10 10.86
CA GLU A 81 -1.80 1.13 10.15
C GLU A 81 -2.98 1.86 10.80
N LYS A 82 -3.72 1.21 11.72
CA LYS A 82 -4.95 1.77 12.31
C LYS A 82 -4.75 3.16 12.94
N GLU A 83 -3.71 3.33 13.75
CA GLU A 83 -3.39 4.62 14.37
C GLU A 83 -2.92 5.64 13.33
N THR A 84 -2.01 5.21 12.45
CA THR A 84 -1.47 6.05 11.37
C THR A 84 -2.57 6.57 10.45
N ALA A 85 -3.58 5.75 10.16
CA ALA A 85 -4.72 6.14 9.36
C ALA A 85 -5.53 7.29 9.99
N VAL A 86 -5.55 7.41 11.32
CA VAL A 86 -6.19 8.53 12.02
C VAL A 86 -5.24 9.73 12.08
N VAL A 87 -4.00 9.51 12.52
CA VAL A 87 -3.02 10.58 12.79
C VAL A 87 -2.56 11.28 11.51
N GLN A 88 -2.38 10.55 10.42
CA GLN A 88 -1.85 11.08 9.16
C GLN A 88 -2.94 11.57 8.19
N ARG A 89 -4.20 11.23 8.40
CA ARG A 89 -5.30 11.76 7.60
C ARG A 89 -5.67 13.17 8.05
N ARG A 90 -6.12 13.98 7.10
CA ARG A 90 -6.61 15.34 7.35
C ARG A 90 -8.13 15.31 7.43
N CYS A 91 -8.69 16.19 8.26
CA CYS A 91 -10.12 16.51 8.33
C CYS A 91 -10.30 18.03 8.22
N LEU A 92 -11.56 18.44 8.13
CA LEU A 92 -11.93 19.84 8.25
C LEU A 92 -11.80 20.27 9.72
N ARG A 93 -11.12 21.39 9.96
CA ARG A 93 -10.99 22.03 11.27
C ARG A 93 -11.36 23.51 11.16
N ALA A 94 -11.82 24.11 12.25
CA ALA A 94 -12.06 25.55 12.29
C ALA A 94 -10.73 26.31 12.17
N ALA A 95 -10.57 27.17 11.17
CA ALA A 95 -9.36 27.99 11.00
C ALA A 95 -9.30 29.17 11.98
N VAL A 96 -10.47 29.57 12.49
CA VAL A 96 -10.68 30.66 13.44
C VAL A 96 -11.72 30.22 14.47
N ASP A 97 -11.92 31.01 15.52
CA ASP A 97 -13.08 30.83 16.41
C ASP A 97 -14.37 31.12 15.65
N ILE A 98 -15.31 30.17 15.67
CA ILE A 98 -16.62 30.27 15.02
C ILE A 98 -17.71 30.29 16.10
N GLN A 99 -18.55 31.32 16.08
CA GLN A 99 -19.65 31.47 17.03
C GLN A 99 -20.92 30.74 16.59
N VAL A 100 -21.79 30.45 17.55
CA VAL A 100 -23.11 29.87 17.27
C VAL A 100 -23.86 30.80 16.33
N GLY A 101 -24.40 30.25 15.25
CA GLY A 101 -25.17 30.98 14.26
C GLY A 101 -24.36 31.59 13.12
N GLU A 102 -23.04 31.48 13.11
CA GLU A 102 -22.23 31.93 11.97
C GLU A 102 -22.38 30.97 10.77
N ILE A 103 -22.29 31.53 9.57
CA ILE A 103 -22.32 30.75 8.32
C ILE A 103 -20.90 30.36 7.96
N PHE A 104 -20.66 29.08 7.73
CA PHE A 104 -19.35 28.59 7.33
C PHE A 104 -18.96 29.13 5.96
N THR A 105 -17.82 29.79 5.91
CA THR A 105 -17.17 30.20 4.66
C THR A 105 -15.89 29.40 4.46
N ARG A 106 -15.40 29.30 3.22
CA ARG A 106 -14.14 28.59 2.94
C ARG A 106 -12.98 29.10 3.81
N LYS A 107 -12.92 30.39 4.11
CA LYS A 107 -11.84 31.02 4.90
C LYS A 107 -11.85 30.62 6.39
N MET A 108 -12.98 30.13 6.89
CA MET A 108 -13.14 29.68 8.28
C MET A 108 -12.76 28.20 8.48
N ILE A 109 -12.35 27.51 7.41
CA ILE A 109 -12.09 26.08 7.42
C ILE A 109 -10.63 25.83 7.04
N ASP A 110 -9.95 25.01 7.82
CA ASP A 110 -8.62 24.49 7.53
C ASP A 110 -8.67 22.98 7.30
N VAL A 111 -7.67 22.47 6.58
CA VAL A 111 -7.56 21.04 6.26
C VAL A 111 -6.29 20.48 6.91
N LEU A 112 -6.45 20.00 8.14
CA LEU A 112 -5.37 19.68 9.06
C LEU A 112 -5.53 18.28 9.66
N ARG A 113 -4.42 17.76 10.19
CA ARG A 113 -4.36 16.50 10.93
C ARG A 113 -4.62 16.74 12.43
N PRO A 114 -4.98 15.70 13.21
CA PRO A 114 -5.41 14.37 12.77
C PRO A 114 -6.89 14.36 12.37
N ALA A 115 -7.32 13.37 11.59
CA ALA A 115 -8.72 13.13 11.29
C ALA A 115 -9.32 12.18 12.33
N THR A 116 -9.75 12.74 13.48
CA THR A 116 -10.37 11.94 14.54
C THR A 116 -11.65 11.25 14.03
N PRO A 117 -12.02 10.08 14.56
CA PRO A 117 -13.23 9.37 14.13
C PRO A 117 -14.46 10.29 14.15
N GLY A 118 -15.18 10.33 13.04
CA GLY A 118 -16.39 11.17 12.86
C GLY A 118 -16.11 12.64 12.51
N ALA A 119 -14.86 13.05 12.32
CA ALA A 119 -14.55 14.35 11.74
C ALA A 119 -14.92 14.38 10.24
N ILE A 120 -15.40 15.53 9.76
CA ILE A 120 -15.75 15.72 8.35
C ILE A 120 -14.49 15.68 7.50
N MET A 121 -14.53 14.92 6.40
CA MET A 121 -13.38 14.71 5.54
C MET A 121 -13.17 15.86 4.55
N PRO A 122 -11.94 16.07 4.04
CA PRO A 122 -11.63 17.23 3.21
C PRO A 122 -12.43 17.32 1.91
N HIS A 123 -12.86 16.17 1.36
CA HIS A 123 -13.65 16.10 0.14
C HIS A 123 -15.13 16.49 0.35
N GLU A 124 -15.57 16.66 1.60
CA GLU A 124 -16.93 17.05 1.97
C GLU A 124 -17.06 18.56 2.24
N ILE A 125 -16.00 19.34 1.98
CA ILE A 125 -15.94 20.77 2.34
C ILE A 125 -17.05 21.61 1.72
N ASP A 126 -17.45 21.31 0.50
CA ASP A 126 -18.50 22.05 -0.21
C ASP A 126 -19.86 21.87 0.46
N SER A 127 -20.09 20.73 1.10
CA SER A 127 -21.29 20.45 1.89
C SER A 127 -21.31 21.18 3.24
N VAL A 128 -20.16 21.71 3.70
CA VAL A 128 -20.07 22.51 4.94
C VAL A 128 -20.25 23.99 4.63
N ILE A 129 -19.73 24.48 3.51
CA ILE A 129 -19.83 25.90 3.14
C ILE A 129 -21.31 26.30 2.97
N GLY A 130 -21.71 27.38 3.63
CA GLY A 130 -23.08 27.88 3.62
C GLY A 130 -23.97 27.30 4.73
N THR A 131 -23.54 26.24 5.42
CA THR A 131 -24.22 25.75 6.64
C THR A 131 -24.00 26.70 7.81
N LYS A 132 -24.78 26.53 8.89
CA LYS A 132 -24.71 27.38 10.08
C LYS A 132 -24.18 26.60 11.28
N ALA A 133 -23.31 27.21 12.07
CA ALA A 133 -22.82 26.60 13.30
C ALA A 133 -23.93 26.53 14.36
N ILE A 134 -24.17 25.36 14.95
CA ILE A 134 -25.13 25.20 16.07
C ILE A 134 -24.45 25.16 17.44
N THR A 135 -23.11 25.03 17.46
CA THR A 135 -22.28 25.13 18.65
C THR A 135 -21.13 26.11 18.42
N LYS A 136 -20.51 26.60 19.50
CA LYS A 136 -19.27 27.38 19.40
C LYS A 136 -18.10 26.43 19.08
N LEU A 137 -17.27 26.81 18.11
CA LEU A 137 -16.10 26.03 17.69
C LEU A 137 -14.83 26.87 17.83
N PRO A 138 -13.94 26.53 18.78
CA PRO A 138 -12.63 27.18 18.86
C PRO A 138 -11.77 26.89 17.64
N ALA A 139 -10.85 27.80 17.31
CA ALA A 139 -9.84 27.58 16.28
C ALA A 139 -9.07 26.26 16.54
N GLY A 140 -8.85 25.49 15.47
CA GLY A 140 -8.23 24.17 15.49
C GLY A 140 -9.17 23.01 15.87
N LYS A 141 -10.41 23.26 16.32
CA LYS A 141 -11.37 22.17 16.58
C LYS A 141 -11.81 21.50 15.27
N GLU A 142 -11.86 20.16 15.24
CA GLU A 142 -12.41 19.44 14.09
C GLU A 142 -13.91 19.71 13.92
N LEU A 143 -14.34 19.79 12.66
CA LEU A 143 -15.75 19.93 12.33
C LEU A 143 -16.42 18.56 12.30
N ARG A 144 -17.62 18.48 12.86
CA ARG A 144 -18.50 17.30 12.81
C ARG A 144 -19.85 17.71 12.25
N TRP A 145 -20.56 16.78 11.63
CA TRP A 145 -21.92 17.03 11.13
C TRP A 145 -22.89 17.47 12.23
N THR A 146 -22.63 17.07 13.47
CA THR A 146 -23.38 17.50 14.67
C THR A 146 -23.10 18.95 15.09
N ASP A 147 -22.10 19.62 14.52
CA ASP A 147 -21.80 21.03 14.80
C ASP A 147 -22.49 21.98 13.80
N LEU A 148 -23.16 21.43 12.77
CA LEU A 148 -23.74 22.14 11.64
C LEU A 148 -25.26 21.96 11.63
N THR A 149 -25.99 22.95 11.12
CA THR A 149 -27.38 22.75 10.71
C THR A 149 -27.45 21.87 9.46
N SER A 150 -28.47 21.02 9.38
CA SER A 150 -28.88 20.37 8.13
C SER A 150 -29.14 21.37 7.02
#